data_AF-A0A830B6P5-F1
#
_entry.id   AF-A0A830B6P5-F1
#
_cell.length_a   1.000
_cell.length_b   1.000
_cell.length_c   1.000
_cell.angle_alpha   90.00
_cell.angle_beta   90.00
_cell.angle_gamma   90.00
#
_symmetry.space_group_name_H-M   'P 1'
#
loop_
_entity.id
_entity.type
_entity.pdbx_description
1 polymer ?
#
loop_
_entity_poly.entity_id
_entity_poly.type
_entity_poly.pdbx_seq_one_letter_code
_entity_poly.pdbx_strand_id
1 'polypeptide(L)'
;MEKRVGGILAVVVVVAAAAANCSVQAQIYSCWGGCYNECFLRSNETRTDSFACYYECLNSCVPRTPADYQYYCQIGCNLEQCTQFTSDGAKLERCFGKCTNLCKKTLKP
;
A
#
# COMPACT_ATOMS: atom_id res chain seq x y z
N MET A 1 -7.75 -5.65 39.85
CA MET A 1 -8.48 -5.89 38.59
C MET A 1 -8.14 -4.85 37.51
N GLU A 2 -7.82 -3.60 37.86
CA GLU A 2 -7.45 -2.52 36.91
C GLU A 2 -6.31 -2.85 35.93
N LYS A 3 -5.23 -3.53 36.36
CA LYS A 3 -4.10 -3.86 35.46
C LYS A 3 -4.45 -4.84 34.35
N ARG A 4 -5.39 -5.77 34.58
CA ARG A 4 -5.88 -6.72 33.56
C ARG A 4 -6.76 -6.01 32.54
N VAL A 5 -7.62 -5.11 33.01
CA VAL A 5 -8.52 -4.33 32.14
C VAL A 5 -7.73 -3.33 31.29
N GLY A 6 -6.75 -2.64 31.88
CA GLY A 6 -5.85 -1.74 31.14
C GLY A 6 -4.98 -2.46 30.11
N GLY A 7 -4.49 -3.67 30.42
CA GLY A 7 -3.76 -4.51 29.46
C GLY A 7 -4.62 -4.98 28.29
N ILE A 8 -5.87 -5.38 28.55
CA ILE A 8 -6.82 -5.78 27.49
C ILE A 8 -7.18 -4.57 26.61
N LEU A 9 -7.47 -3.41 27.21
CA LEU A 9 -7.73 -2.17 26.47
C LEU A 9 -6.54 -1.76 25.60
N ALA A 10 -5.30 -1.85 26.11
CA ALA A 10 -4.10 -1.55 25.33
C ALA A 10 -3.94 -2.50 24.13
N VAL A 11 -4.16 -3.80 24.32
CA VAL A 11 -4.10 -4.79 23.24
C VAL A 11 -5.18 -4.54 22.18
N VAL A 12 -6.41 -4.24 22.60
CA VAL A 12 -7.52 -3.93 21.67
C VAL A 12 -7.23 -2.67 20.87
N VAL A 13 -6.67 -1.62 21.49
CA VAL A 13 -6.30 -0.38 20.80
C VAL A 13 -5.16 -0.60 19.80
N VAL A 14 -4.15 -1.40 20.15
CA VAL A 14 -3.03 -1.72 19.24
C VAL A 14 -3.50 -2.56 18.05
N VAL A 15 -4.39 -3.54 18.27
CA VAL A 15 -4.98 -4.36 17.20
C VAL A 15 -5.89 -3.52 16.29
N ALA A 16 -6.70 -2.62 16.85
CA ALA A 16 -7.53 -1.71 16.06
C ALA A 16 -6.70 -0.71 15.24
N ALA A 17 -5.61 -0.19 15.80
CA ALA A 17 -4.68 0.69 15.08
C ALA A 17 -3.91 -0.05 13.96
N ALA A 18 -3.53 -1.32 14.20
CA ALA A 18 -2.92 -2.16 13.18
C ALA A 18 -3.89 -2.47 12.02
N ALA A 19 -5.17 -2.73 12.33
CA ALA A 19 -6.21 -2.96 11.33
C ALA A 19 -6.57 -1.69 10.53
N ALA A 20 -6.50 -0.50 11.15
CA ALA A 20 -6.72 0.77 10.46
C ALA A 20 -5.64 1.05 9.39
N ASN A 21 -4.41 0.59 9.61
CA ASN A 21 -3.29 0.76 8.67
C ASN A 21 -3.29 -0.25 7.50
N CYS A 22 -4.16 -1.28 7.52
CA CYS A 22 -4.37 -2.19 6.39
C CYS A 22 -5.24 -1.59 5.27
N SER A 23 -5.80 -0.39 5.48
CA SER A 23 -6.81 0.19 4.60
C SER A 23 -6.26 0.76 3.30
N VAL A 24 -5.05 1.31 3.26
CA VAL A 24 -4.56 2.02 2.06
C VAL A 24 -4.34 1.06 0.89
N GLN A 25 -3.65 -0.05 1.13
CA GLN A 25 -3.36 -1.05 0.10
C GLN A 25 -4.63 -1.80 -0.34
N ALA A 26 -5.49 -2.16 0.62
CA ALA A 26 -6.80 -2.73 0.33
C ALA A 26 -7.70 -1.76 -0.45
N GLN A 27 -7.60 -0.45 -0.21
CA GLN A 27 -8.37 0.59 -0.92
C GLN A 27 -7.92 0.77 -2.36
N ILE A 28 -6.62 0.71 -2.67
CA ILE A 28 -6.15 0.82 -4.06
C ILE A 28 -6.58 -0.41 -4.86
N TYR A 29 -6.38 -1.61 -4.32
CA TYR A 29 -6.78 -2.84 -4.99
C TYR A 29 -8.31 -2.94 -5.15
N SER A 30 -9.09 -2.52 -4.14
CA SER A 30 -10.56 -2.49 -4.25
C SER A 30 -11.07 -1.38 -5.16
N CYS A 31 -10.45 -0.20 -5.18
CA CYS A 31 -10.76 0.87 -6.14
C CYS A 31 -10.48 0.40 -7.57
N TRP A 32 -9.27 -0.07 -7.83
CA TRP A 32 -8.86 -0.49 -9.17
C TRP A 32 -9.72 -1.65 -9.66
N GLY A 33 -9.93 -2.68 -8.83
CA GLY A 33 -10.76 -3.83 -9.19
C GLY A 33 -12.23 -3.47 -9.43
N GLY A 34 -12.80 -2.60 -8.60
CA GLY A 34 -14.18 -2.11 -8.77
C GLY A 34 -14.35 -1.29 -10.04
N CYS A 35 -13.47 -0.31 -10.26
CA CYS A 35 -13.47 0.53 -11.47
C CYS A 35 -13.30 -0.30 -12.74
N TYR A 36 -12.34 -1.23 -12.74
CA TYR A 36 -12.05 -2.06 -13.92
C TYR A 36 -13.26 -2.92 -14.29
N ASN A 37 -13.89 -3.56 -13.30
CA ASN A 37 -15.09 -4.36 -13.53
C ASN A 37 -16.26 -3.51 -14.05
N GLU A 38 -16.51 -2.34 -13.46
CA GLU A 38 -17.58 -1.46 -13.94
C GLU A 38 -17.31 -0.97 -15.38
N CYS A 39 -16.09 -0.53 -15.67
CA CYS A 39 -15.71 -0.05 -16.99
C CYS A 39 -15.83 -1.16 -18.05
N PHE A 40 -15.25 -2.34 -17.77
CA PHE A 40 -15.24 -3.46 -18.70
C PHE A 40 -16.66 -4.00 -18.97
N LEU A 41 -17.51 -4.08 -17.94
CA LEU A 41 -18.91 -4.54 -18.09
C LEU A 41 -19.79 -3.52 -18.83
N ARG A 42 -19.44 -2.23 -18.82
CA ARG A 42 -20.14 -1.17 -19.57
C ARG A 42 -19.65 -1.04 -21.02
N SER A 43 -18.39 -1.39 -21.30
CA SER A 43 -17.88 -1.44 -22.67
C SER A 43 -18.41 -2.69 -23.36
N ASN A 44 -19.08 -2.56 -24.50
CA ASN A 44 -19.67 -3.68 -25.25
C ASN A 44 -18.57 -4.57 -25.91
N GLU A 45 -17.90 -5.37 -25.08
CA GLU A 45 -17.01 -6.51 -25.41
C GLU A 45 -16.02 -6.33 -26.58
N THR A 46 -15.03 -5.44 -26.45
CA THR A 46 -13.80 -5.56 -27.24
C THR A 46 -12.55 -5.61 -26.37
N ARG A 47 -11.53 -6.39 -26.80
CA ARG A 47 -10.23 -6.48 -26.12
C ARG A 47 -9.52 -5.13 -25.98
N THR A 48 -9.79 -4.20 -26.88
CA THR A 48 -9.27 -2.83 -26.85
C THR A 48 -9.80 -2.05 -25.65
N ASP A 49 -11.06 -2.28 -25.28
CA ASP A 49 -11.72 -1.60 -24.16
C ASP A 49 -11.16 -2.07 -22.81
N SER A 50 -10.74 -3.34 -22.71
CA SER A 50 -10.06 -3.88 -21.53
C SER A 50 -8.78 -3.09 -21.20
N PHE A 51 -7.95 -2.78 -22.20
CA PHE A 51 -6.74 -1.99 -21.95
C PHE A 51 -7.05 -0.54 -21.62
N ALA A 52 -8.05 0.08 -22.27
CA ALA A 52 -8.48 1.43 -21.94
C ALA A 52 -8.97 1.53 -20.49
N CYS A 53 -9.87 0.62 -20.08
CA CYS A 53 -10.37 0.51 -18.72
C CYS A 53 -9.24 0.27 -17.70
N TYR A 54 -8.26 -0.57 -18.05
CA TYR A 54 -7.10 -0.83 -17.18
C TYR A 54 -6.36 0.47 -16.83
N TYR A 55 -5.99 1.26 -17.84
CA TYR A 55 -5.21 2.48 -17.63
C TYR A 55 -6.04 3.60 -17.00
N GLU A 56 -7.30 3.75 -17.38
CA GLU A 56 -8.19 4.76 -16.80
C GLU A 56 -8.41 4.53 -15.30
N CYS A 57 -8.66 3.27 -14.91
CA CYS A 57 -8.84 2.89 -13.52
C CYS A 57 -7.54 2.98 -12.72
N LEU A 58 -6.40 2.61 -13.32
CA LEU A 58 -5.10 2.79 -12.66
C LEU A 58 -4.84 4.28 -12.37
N ASN A 59 -5.14 5.16 -13.33
CA ASN A 59 -4.92 6.60 -13.19
C ASN A 59 -5.83 7.26 -12.16
N SER A 60 -7.03 6.71 -11.96
CA SER A 60 -8.03 7.22 -11.02
C SER A 60 -7.83 6.68 -9.61
N CYS A 61 -7.33 5.45 -9.49
CA CYS A 61 -7.22 4.74 -8.21
C CYS A 61 -5.81 4.75 -7.59
N VAL A 62 -4.77 5.07 -8.36
CA VAL A 62 -3.41 5.21 -7.84
C VAL A 62 -3.16 6.69 -7.50
N PRO A 63 -3.07 7.04 -6.21
CA PRO A 63 -2.78 8.41 -5.79
C PRO A 63 -1.42 8.88 -6.37
N ARG A 64 -1.38 10.11 -6.89
CA ARG A 64 -0.22 10.68 -7.63
C ARG A 64 0.46 11.84 -6.93
N THR A 65 0.18 12.06 -5.65
CA THR A 65 0.92 13.09 -4.90
C THR A 65 2.37 12.65 -4.69
N PRO A 66 3.29 13.58 -4.45
CA PRO A 66 4.66 13.24 -4.09
C PRO A 66 4.76 12.31 -2.87
N ALA A 67 3.82 12.45 -1.91
CA ALA A 67 3.71 11.56 -0.75
C ALA A 67 3.32 10.13 -1.17
N ASP A 68 2.45 9.99 -2.16
CA ASP A 68 2.02 8.69 -2.68
C ASP A 68 3.16 8.00 -3.43
N TYR A 69 3.92 8.76 -4.22
CA TYR A 69 5.12 8.23 -4.88
C TYR A 69 6.15 7.71 -3.87
N GLN A 70 6.37 8.44 -2.77
CA GLN A 70 7.20 7.97 -1.67
C GLN A 70 6.67 6.67 -1.06
N TYR A 71 5.36 6.58 -0.84
CA TYR A 71 4.71 5.40 -0.28
C TYR A 71 4.89 4.16 -1.17
N TYR A 72 4.59 4.26 -2.47
CA TYR A 72 4.74 3.14 -3.39
C TYR A 72 6.20 2.74 -3.61
N CYS A 73 7.10 3.71 -3.70
CA CYS A 73 8.54 3.43 -3.78
C CYS A 73 9.02 2.66 -2.54
N GLN A 74 8.58 3.06 -1.34
CA GLN A 74 8.97 2.38 -0.11
C GLN A 74 8.46 0.94 -0.08
N ILE A 75 7.20 0.71 -0.44
CA ILE A 75 6.63 -0.64 -0.50
C ILE A 75 7.40 -1.53 -1.48
N GLY A 76 7.63 -1.05 -2.71
CA GLY A 76 8.36 -1.80 -3.72
C GLY A 76 9.78 -2.15 -3.27
N CYS A 77 10.52 -1.16 -2.77
CA CYS A 77 11.88 -1.36 -2.28
C CYS A 77 11.94 -2.35 -1.10
N ASN A 78 11.01 -2.23 -0.15
CA ASN A 78 10.97 -3.11 1.01
C ASN A 78 10.69 -4.56 0.61
N LEU A 79 9.73 -4.78 -0.31
CA LEU A 79 9.37 -6.11 -0.77
C LEU A 79 10.51 -6.78 -1.54
N GLU A 80 11.20 -6.01 -2.39
CA GLU A 80 12.29 -6.52 -3.22
C GLU A 80 13.57 -6.79 -2.41
N GLN A 81 13.95 -5.87 -1.51
CA GLN A 81 15.28 -5.90 -0.90
C GLN A 81 15.29 -6.37 0.55
N CYS A 82 14.19 -6.19 1.30
CA CYS A 82 14.19 -6.38 2.75
C CYS A 82 13.58 -7.70 3.22
N THR A 83 12.86 -8.42 2.35
CA THR A 83 12.24 -9.72 2.67
C THR A 83 13.25 -10.79 3.13
N GLN A 84 14.48 -10.73 2.61
CA GLN A 84 15.57 -11.61 3.04
C GLN A 84 16.04 -11.39 4.49
N PHE A 85 15.71 -10.26 5.11
CA PHE A 85 16.15 -9.90 6.48
C PHE A 85 15.05 -10.11 7.54
N THR A 86 13.94 -10.76 7.19
CA THR A 86 12.78 -10.96 8.08
C THR A 86 13.11 -11.66 9.40
N SER A 87 14.19 -12.45 9.46
CA SER A 87 14.67 -13.11 10.67
C SER A 87 15.65 -12.27 11.51
N ASP A 88 16.12 -11.12 11.01
CA ASP A 88 17.09 -10.25 11.67
C ASP A 88 16.55 -8.81 11.72
N GLY A 89 15.91 -8.48 12.85
CA GLY A 89 15.25 -7.18 13.04
C GLY A 89 16.17 -5.97 12.82
N ALA A 90 17.44 -6.06 13.21
CA ALA A 90 18.40 -4.96 13.05
C ALA A 90 18.76 -4.73 11.56
N LYS A 91 18.93 -5.81 10.79
CA LYS A 91 19.13 -5.71 9.34
C LYS A 91 17.86 -5.27 8.63
N LEU A 92 16.70 -5.73 9.06
CA LEU A 92 15.40 -5.36 8.51
C LEU A 92 15.14 -3.85 8.67
N GLU A 93 15.33 -3.32 9.88
CA GLU A 93 15.16 -1.89 10.16
C GLU A 93 16.15 -1.04 9.35
N ARG A 94 17.42 -1.47 9.27
CA ARG A 94 18.43 -0.80 8.44
C ARG A 94 18.04 -0.81 6.96
N CYS A 95 17.42 -1.88 6.48
CA CYS A 95 16.93 -1.99 5.10
C CYS A 95 15.77 -1.03 4.84
N PHE A 96 14.78 -0.95 5.74
CA PHE A 96 13.69 0.03 5.65
C PHE A 96 14.19 1.48 5.65
N GLY A 97 15.22 1.77 6.45
CA GLY A 97 15.90 3.07 6.44
C GLY A 97 16.56 3.38 5.10
N LYS A 98 17.21 2.41 4.44
CA LYS A 98 17.76 2.58 3.09
C LYS A 98 16.67 2.87 2.06
N CYS A 99 15.57 2.11 2.08
CA CYS A 99 14.45 2.33 1.17
C CYS A 99 13.80 3.70 1.36
N THR A 100 13.64 4.16 2.60
CA THR A 100 13.15 5.51 2.90
C THR A 100 14.05 6.59 2.27
N ASN A 101 15.37 6.45 2.40
CA ASN A 101 16.33 7.41 1.85
C ASN A 101 16.38 7.37 0.32
N LEU A 102 16.27 6.19 -0.28
CA LEU A 102 16.19 6.01 -1.73
C LEU A 102 14.97 6.76 -2.30
N CYS A 103 13.81 6.52 -1.72
CA CYS A 103 12.53 7.06 -2.19
C CYS A 103 12.35 8.55 -1.95
N LYS A 104 13.08 9.13 -0.98
CA LYS A 104 13.15 10.58 -0.80
C LYS A 104 13.98 11.27 -1.89
N LYS A 105 14.98 10.60 -2.48
CA LYS A 105 15.86 11.18 -3.51
C LYS A 105 15.19 11.29 -4.88
N THR A 106 14.20 10.46 -5.18
CA THR A 106 13.51 10.42 -6.49
C THR A 106 12.46 11.51 -6.69
N LEU A 107 12.13 12.30 -5.65
CA LEU A 107 11.22 13.46 -5.75
C LEU A 107 11.91 14.79 -6.11
N LYS A 108 13.17 14.77 -6.55
CA LYS A 108 13.86 15.99 -6.96
C LYS A 108 13.24 16.46 -8.30
N PRO A 109 12.73 17.71 -8.40
CA PRO A 109 12.28 18.27 -9.68
C PRO A 109 13.44 18.39 -10.66
#